data_AF-A0A401Q624-F1
#
_entry.id   AF-A0A401Q624-F1
#
_cell.length_a   1.000
_cell.length_b   1.000
_cell.length_c   1.000
_cell.angle_alpha   90.00
_cell.angle_beta   90.00
_cell.angle_gamma   90.00
#
_symmetry.space_group_name_H-M   'P 1'
#
loop_
_entity.id
_entity.type
_entity.pdbx_description
1 polymer ?
#
loop_
_entity_poly.entity_id
_entity_poly.type
_entity_poly.pdbx_seq_one_letter_code
_entity_poly.pdbx_strand_id
1 'polypeptide(L)'
;LTAVINPALDIYFPEGNGVKIIAEPGRYYVTSSFTLAVNIIARRIITNSQSSSNDEAENNKTIMYYINDGLYGSFDNVSQFRDLLKPILYKVRVHKNIYTSK
;
A
#
# COMPACT_ATOMS: atom_id res chain seq x y z
N LEU A 1 3.67 21.94 -2.86
CA LEU A 1 2.32 22.53 -2.86
C LEU A 1 2.32 23.88 -2.14
N THR A 2 2.68 23.94 -0.85
CA THR A 2 2.76 25.19 -0.07
C THR A 2 3.66 26.25 -0.71
N ALA A 3 4.78 25.85 -1.30
CA ALA A 3 5.71 26.75 -2.00
C ALA A 3 5.10 27.50 -3.20
N VAL A 4 3.98 27.02 -3.76
CA VAL A 4 3.26 27.69 -4.84
C VAL A 4 2.06 28.46 -4.30
N ILE A 5 1.39 27.93 -3.27
CA ILE A 5 0.21 28.55 -2.67
C ILE A 5 0.58 29.83 -1.91
N ASN A 6 1.66 29.83 -1.12
CA ASN A 6 2.00 30.97 -0.28
C ASN A 6 2.26 32.25 -1.11
N PRO A 7 3.11 32.23 -2.18
CA PRO A 7 3.31 33.42 -3.00
C PRO A 7 2.04 33.90 -3.71
N ALA A 8 1.14 32.97 -4.09
CA ALA A 8 -0.14 33.35 -4.70
C ALA A 8 -1.05 34.05 -3.69
N LEU A 9 -1.08 33.59 -2.44
CA LEU A 9 -1.82 34.27 -1.37
C LEU A 9 -1.28 35.67 -1.12
N ASP A 10 0.04 35.86 -1.13
CA ASP A 10 0.65 37.19 -0.96
C ASP A 10 0.23 38.18 -2.07
N ILE A 11 0.07 37.70 -3.30
CA ILE A 11 -0.33 38.53 -4.46
C ILE A 11 -1.83 38.85 -4.44
N TYR A 12 -2.67 37.84 -4.23
CA TYR A 12 -4.13 37.99 -4.40
C TYR A 12 -4.85 38.39 -3.10
N PHE A 13 -4.28 38.06 -1.93
CA PHE A 13 -4.83 38.34 -0.61
C PHE A 13 -3.76 38.90 0.35
N PRO A 14 -3.12 40.03 0.01
CA PRO A 14 -2.11 40.66 0.87
C PRO A 14 -2.65 41.00 2.27
N GLU A 15 -1.76 41.06 3.26
CA GLU A 15 -2.10 41.23 4.69
C GLU A 15 -2.98 42.46 5.01
N GLY A 16 -2.99 43.47 4.14
CA GLY A 16 -3.82 44.67 4.26
C GLY A 16 -5.31 44.48 3.92
N ASN A 17 -5.72 43.35 3.32
CA ASN A 17 -7.10 43.13 2.87
C ASN A 17 -8.06 42.68 3.98
N GLY A 18 -7.57 42.43 5.21
CA GLY A 18 -8.40 42.00 6.34
C GLY A 18 -9.03 40.61 6.18
N VAL A 19 -8.49 39.79 5.26
CA VAL A 19 -9.00 38.45 4.96
C VAL A 19 -8.39 37.43 5.92
N LYS A 20 -9.24 36.60 6.53
CA LYS A 20 -8.80 35.45 7.33
C LYS A 20 -8.73 34.21 6.45
N ILE A 21 -7.52 33.70 6.22
CA ILE A 21 -7.29 32.50 5.41
C ILE A 21 -7.39 31.27 6.32
N ILE A 22 -8.17 30.28 5.89
CA ILE A 22 -8.30 28.97 6.54
C ILE A 22 -8.19 27.85 5.50
N ALA A 23 -7.89 26.63 5.96
CA ALA A 23 -7.90 25.43 5.13
C ALA A 23 -8.64 24.30 5.87
N GLU A 24 -9.11 23.31 5.11
CA GLU A 24 -9.80 22.13 5.65
C GLU A 24 -8.99 20.84 5.37
N PRO A 25 -7.77 20.70 5.93
CA PRO A 25 -6.94 19.53 5.69
C PRO A 25 -7.46 18.29 6.43
N GLY A 26 -8.04 17.34 5.69
CA GLY A 26 -8.41 16.02 6.25
C GLY A 26 -7.25 15.03 6.23
N ARG A 27 -6.99 14.43 5.06
CA ARG A 27 -5.97 13.39 4.86
C ARG A 27 -4.56 13.79 5.30
N TYR A 28 -4.20 15.07 5.20
CA TYR A 28 -2.89 15.57 5.62
C TYR A 28 -2.56 15.23 7.08
N TYR A 29 -3.55 15.27 7.99
CA TYR A 29 -3.32 14.98 9.40
C TYR A 29 -3.35 13.48 9.74
N VAL A 30 -4.19 12.69 9.08
CA VAL A 30 -4.51 11.32 9.53
C VAL A 30 -3.86 10.21 8.71
N THR A 31 -3.33 10.50 7.51
CA THR A 31 -2.87 9.43 6.60
C THR A 31 -1.73 8.59 7.19
N SER A 32 -0.80 9.21 7.92
CA SER A 32 0.36 8.51 8.50
C SER A 32 0.16 8.05 9.94
N SER A 33 -0.97 8.38 10.59
CA SER A 33 -1.20 8.04 12.00
C SER A 33 -1.65 6.60 12.20
N PHE A 34 -2.07 5.91 11.14
CA PHE A 34 -2.58 4.53 11.20
C PHE A 34 -1.71 3.58 10.38
N THR A 35 -1.52 2.38 10.91
CA THR A 35 -0.94 1.24 10.18
C THR A 35 -1.94 0.09 10.22
N LEU A 36 -2.32 -0.40 9.04
CA LEU A 36 -3.26 -1.51 8.91
C LEU A 36 -2.51 -2.84 8.99
N ALA A 37 -2.92 -3.72 9.91
CA ALA A 37 -2.44 -5.09 10.00
C ALA A 37 -3.54 -6.05 9.54
N VAL A 38 -3.19 -6.94 8.62
CA VAL A 38 -4.09 -7.97 8.07
C VAL A 38 -3.45 -9.35 8.16
N ASN A 39 -4.27 -10.39 8.20
CA ASN A 39 -3.80 -11.77 8.21
C ASN A 39 -4.01 -12.41 6.83
N ILE A 40 -3.03 -13.23 6.40
CA ILE A 40 -3.18 -14.07 5.22
C ILE A 40 -4.07 -15.25 5.59
N ILE A 41 -5.24 -15.35 4.95
CA ILE A 41 -6.23 -16.40 5.19
C ILE A 41 -6.17 -17.52 4.15
N ALA A 42 -5.62 -17.24 2.95
CA ALA A 42 -5.38 -18.25 1.93
C ALA A 42 -4.20 -17.89 1.04
N ARG A 43 -3.62 -18.91 0.39
CA ARG A 43 -2.52 -18.80 -0.57
C ARG A 43 -2.83 -19.64 -1.80
N ARG A 44 -2.58 -19.09 -2.98
CA ARG A 44 -2.61 -19.82 -4.26
C ARG A 44 -1.25 -19.72 -4.93
N ILE A 45 -0.72 -20.86 -5.39
CA ILE A 45 0.50 -20.93 -6.20
C ILE A 45 0.07 -21.14 -7.65
N ILE A 46 0.60 -20.33 -8.55
CA ILE A 46 0.37 -20.41 -9.98
C ILE A 46 1.71 -20.72 -10.64
N THR A 47 1.78 -21.89 -11.27
CA THR A 47 2.95 -22.32 -12.02
C THR A 47 2.67 -22.06 -13.50
N ASN A 48 3.44 -21.16 -14.13
CA ASN A 48 3.32 -20.95 -15.56
C ASN A 48 4.06 -22.08 -16.29
N SER A 49 3.31 -23.02 -16.87
CA SER A 49 3.85 -24.14 -17.65
C SER A 49 4.17 -23.79 -19.11
N GLN A 50 4.27 -22.50 -19.44
CA GLN A 50 4.57 -22.01 -20.79
C GLN A 50 5.89 -21.25 -20.84
N SER A 51 6.98 -21.98 -20.70
CA SER A 51 8.28 -21.56 -21.21
C SER A 51 8.90 -22.78 -21.89
N SER A 52 8.43 -23.01 -23.12
CA SER A 52 9.02 -23.95 -24.08
C SER A 52 10.35 -23.39 -24.59
N SER A 53 11.34 -23.29 -23.72
CA SER A 53 12.73 -23.06 -24.09
C SER A 53 13.58 -23.44 -22.88
N ASN A 54 14.51 -24.34 -23.13
CA ASN A 54 15.37 -25.01 -22.17
C ASN A 54 16.05 -24.02 -21.20
N ASP A 55 16.25 -24.50 -19.97
CA ASP A 55 17.10 -23.95 -18.90
C ASP A 55 16.50 -22.78 -18.08
N GLU A 56 15.77 -23.13 -16.99
CA GLU A 56 15.42 -22.34 -15.76
C GLU A 56 13.97 -22.62 -15.24
N ALA A 57 13.51 -23.87 -15.26
CA ALA A 57 12.11 -24.24 -15.00
C ALA A 57 11.62 -24.12 -13.53
N GLU A 58 12.48 -23.75 -12.57
CA GLU A 58 12.07 -23.61 -11.16
C GLU A 58 11.55 -22.21 -10.78
N ASN A 59 11.80 -21.18 -11.60
CA ASN A 59 11.67 -19.77 -11.19
C ASN A 59 10.33 -19.08 -11.51
N ASN A 60 9.43 -19.69 -12.28
CA ASN A 60 8.18 -19.05 -12.71
C ASN A 60 6.96 -19.42 -11.85
N LYS A 61 7.09 -19.37 -10.52
CA LYS A 61 5.98 -19.57 -9.58
C LYS A 61 5.50 -18.22 -9.06
N THR A 62 4.30 -17.81 -9.46
CA THR A 62 3.61 -16.64 -8.88
C THR A 62 2.80 -17.09 -7.66
N ILE A 63 2.94 -16.39 -6.54
CA ILE A 63 2.14 -16.64 -5.34
C ILE A 63 1.14 -15.50 -5.16
N MET A 64 -0.13 -15.85 -5.04
CA MET A 64 -1.20 -14.92 -4.67
C MET A 64 -1.62 -15.17 -3.23
N TYR A 65 -1.74 -14.10 -2.45
CA TYR A 65 -2.22 -14.13 -1.07
C TYR A 65 -3.60 -13.50 -0.97
N TYR A 66 -4.47 -14.13 -0.18
CA TYR A 66 -5.77 -13.59 0.18
C TYR A 66 -5.74 -13.19 1.65
N ILE A 67 -6.23 -11.99 1.95
CA ILE A 67 -6.24 -11.40 3.29
C ILE A 67 -7.67 -11.26 3.82
N ASN A 68 -7.82 -11.06 5.13
CA ASN A 68 -9.13 -10.95 5.81
C ASN A 68 -9.80 -9.57 5.71
N ASP A 69 -9.33 -8.68 4.83
CA ASP A 69 -9.90 -7.36 4.56
C ASP A 69 -9.82 -7.07 3.05
N GLY A 70 -10.54 -6.08 2.53
CA GLY A 70 -10.59 -5.84 1.08
C GLY A 70 -11.36 -4.59 0.67
N LEU A 71 -11.85 -4.60 -0.57
CA LEU A 71 -12.53 -3.46 -1.20
C LEU A 71 -13.75 -2.97 -0.40
N TYR A 72 -14.48 -3.88 0.24
CA TYR A 72 -15.63 -3.50 1.06
C TYR A 72 -15.26 -3.07 2.50
N GLY A 73 -13.96 -2.94 2.78
CA GLY A 73 -13.43 -2.54 4.08
C GLY A 73 -12.36 -1.46 3.93
N SER A 74 -11.20 -1.66 4.55
CA SER A 74 -10.15 -0.62 4.61
C SER A 74 -9.55 -0.29 3.24
N PHE A 75 -9.75 -1.14 2.23
CA PHE A 75 -9.21 -0.97 0.87
C PHE A 75 -10.23 -0.44 -0.16
N ASP A 76 -11.35 0.15 0.28
CA ASP A 76 -12.37 0.75 -0.62
C ASP A 76 -11.76 1.72 -1.66
N ASN A 77 -10.79 2.52 -1.23
CA ASN A 77 -10.12 3.48 -2.12
C ASN A 77 -8.83 2.94 -2.78
N VAL A 78 -8.60 1.63 -2.77
CA VAL A 78 -7.35 1.04 -3.30
C VAL A 78 -7.10 1.44 -4.75
N SER A 79 -8.15 1.57 -5.57
CA SER A 79 -7.97 1.95 -6.97
C SER A 79 -7.42 3.36 -7.15
N GLN A 80 -7.68 4.26 -6.21
CA GLN A 80 -7.21 5.64 -6.23
C GLN A 80 -5.80 5.80 -5.63
N PHE A 81 -5.37 4.86 -4.78
CA PHE A 81 -4.11 4.93 -4.02
C PHE A 81 -3.18 3.74 -4.22
N ARG A 82 -3.27 3.03 -5.36
CA ARG A 82 -2.50 1.80 -5.60
C ARG A 82 -1.01 1.97 -5.33
N ASP A 83 -0.43 3.07 -5.78
CA ASP A 83 1.02 3.31 -5.68
C ASP A 83 1.49 3.64 -4.25
N LEU A 84 0.56 3.98 -3.34
CA LEU A 84 0.84 4.31 -1.95
C LEU A 84 0.77 3.08 -1.03
N LEU A 85 0.09 2.01 -1.45
CA LEU A 85 -0.10 0.83 -0.64
C LEU A 85 1.06 -0.13 -0.83
N LYS A 86 1.98 -0.14 0.14
CA LYS A 86 3.17 -1.00 0.15
C LYS A 86 3.03 -2.05 1.24
N PRO A 87 2.86 -3.34 0.91
CA PRO A 87 2.77 -4.38 1.93
C PRO A 87 4.12 -4.53 2.64
N ILE A 88 4.10 -4.51 3.97
CA ILE A 88 5.28 -4.74 4.82
C ILE A 88 5.07 -6.03 5.60
N LEU A 89 6.06 -6.92 5.55
CA LEU A 89 6.01 -8.17 6.30
C LEU A 89 6.28 -7.93 7.78
N TYR A 90 5.30 -8.21 8.64
CA TYR A 90 5.42 -8.00 10.09
C TYR A 90 6.34 -9.02 10.80
N LYS A 91 6.36 -10.29 10.36
CA LYS A 91 7.25 -11.32 10.93
C LYS A 91 7.60 -12.40 9.91
N VAL A 92 8.90 -12.64 9.70
CA VAL A 92 9.40 -13.82 8.98
C VAL A 92 9.31 -15.01 9.93
N ARG A 93 8.36 -15.91 9.72
CA ARG A 93 8.40 -17.24 10.37
C ARG A 93 9.42 -18.09 9.62
N VAL A 94 10.57 -18.34 10.23
CA VAL A 94 11.45 -19.43 9.80
C VAL A 94 10.70 -20.73 10.06
N HIS A 95 10.21 -21.38 9.01
CA HIS A 95 9.72 -22.76 9.12
C HIS A 95 10.91 -23.63 9.48
N LYS A 96 11.04 -24.03 10.77
CA LYS A 96 11.85 -25.20 11.10
C LYS A 96 11.07 -26.40 10.56
N ASN A 97 11.64 -27.10 9.57
CA ASN A 97 11.12 -28.38 9.11
C ASN A 97 11.23 -29.39 10.25
N ILE A 98 10.22 -29.45 11.12
CA ILE A 98 10.07 -30.50 12.13
C ILE A 98 9.26 -31.63 11.50
N TYR A 99 9.87 -32.31 10.53
CA TYR A 99 9.44 -33.63 10.11
C TYR A 99 10.70 -34.47 9.93
N THR A 100 11.13 -35.15 11.00
CA THR A 100 12.02 -36.31 10.88
C THR A 100 11.14 -37.53 10.63
N SER A 101 11.27 -38.15 9.46
CA SER A 101 10.74 -39.49 9.22
C SER A 101 11.37 -40.44 10.24
N LYS A 102 10.54 -41.20 10.94
CA LYS A 102 10.94 -42.51 11.44
C LYS A 102 10.77 -43.55 10.34
#